data_AF-A0A0K8QPJ5-F1
#
_entry.id   AF-A0A0K8QPJ5-F1
#
_cell.length_a   1.000
_cell.length_b   1.000
_cell.length_c   1.000
_cell.angle_alpha   90.00
_cell.angle_beta   90.00
_cell.angle_gamma   90.00
#
_symmetry.space_group_name_H-M   'P 1'
#
loop_
_entity.id
_entity.type
_entity.pdbx_description
1 polymer ?
#
loop_
_entity_poly.entity_id
_entity_poly.type
_entity_poly.pdbx_seq_one_letter_code
_entity_poly.pdbx_strand_id
1 'polypeptide(L)'
;MKIGRSTGKPTKAQEARWDAIREKGCIACRTRGWVVTPEIHHLTTGGKHGQKRLGHDYTIGLCAWHHRGVMPAGHTERLMERSYGPSYALSPRAFRETFGNDDALLAFQNALIVMRMSA
;
A
#
# COMPACT_ATOMS: atom_id res chain seq x y z
N MET A 1 29.45 -6.58 -7.48
CA MET A 1 28.57 -5.52 -8.02
C MET A 1 27.45 -5.28 -7.02
N LYS A 2 27.35 -4.11 -6.37
CA LYS A 2 26.23 -3.83 -5.45
C LYS A 2 24.96 -3.64 -6.28
N ILE A 3 24.13 -4.67 -6.36
CA ILE A 3 22.84 -4.61 -7.05
C ILE A 3 22.00 -3.57 -6.33
N GLY A 4 21.81 -2.41 -6.96
CA GLY A 4 21.05 -1.31 -6.37
C GLY A 4 19.64 -1.74 -6.01
N ARG A 5 19.15 -1.29 -4.85
CA ARG A 5 17.77 -1.52 -4.38
C ARG A 5 16.72 -0.68 -5.16
N SER A 6 17.17 0.07 -6.17
CA SER A 6 16.34 0.96 -6.99
C SER A 6 15.66 0.18 -8.10
N THR A 7 14.38 0.44 -8.33
CA THR A 7 13.58 -0.20 -9.40
C THR A 7 13.78 0.43 -10.79
N GLY A 8 14.70 1.39 -10.93
CA GLY A 8 14.88 2.14 -12.17
C GLY A 8 13.85 3.26 -12.34
N LYS A 9 13.79 3.85 -13.53
CA LYS A 9 12.77 4.85 -13.91
C LYS A 9 11.50 4.12 -14.36
N PRO A 10 10.30 4.51 -13.90
CA PRO A 10 9.06 3.92 -14.38
C PRO A 10 8.80 4.23 -15.86
N THR A 11 8.07 3.34 -16.52
CA THR A 11 7.49 3.62 -17.85
C THR A 11 6.24 4.49 -17.73
N LYS A 12 5.78 5.09 -18.85
CA LYS A 12 4.52 5.85 -18.87
C LYS A 12 3.32 5.02 -18.41
N ALA A 13 3.28 3.73 -18.75
CA ALA A 13 2.22 2.82 -18.30
C ALA A 13 2.26 2.59 -16.78
N GLN A 14 3.46 2.51 -16.21
CA GLN A 14 3.66 2.38 -14.76
C GLN A 14 3.30 3.68 -14.02
N GLU A 15 3.60 4.84 -14.60
CA GLU A 15 3.15 6.13 -14.07
C GLU A 15 1.61 6.23 -14.09
N ALA A 16 0.97 5.88 -15.22
CA ALA A 16 -0.49 5.86 -15.33
C ALA A 16 -1.14 4.88 -14.34
N ARG A 17 -0.52 3.72 -14.11
CA ARG A 17 -0.94 2.80 -13.04
C ARG A 17 -0.91 3.49 -11.68
N TRP A 18 0.14 4.24 -11.36
CA TRP A 18 0.25 4.94 -10.08
C TRP A 18 -0.77 6.04 -9.92
N ASP A 19 -1.13 6.74 -11.00
CA ASP A 19 -2.21 7.71 -10.98
C ASP A 19 -3.56 7.04 -10.70
N ALA A 20 -3.81 5.88 -11.30
CA ALA A 20 -4.98 5.07 -10.96
C ALA A 20 -4.95 4.60 -9.50
N ILE A 21 -3.80 4.20 -8.94
CA ILE A 21 -3.66 3.88 -7.51
C ILE A 21 -4.04 5.09 -6.64
N ARG A 22 -3.55 6.28 -7.00
CA ARG A 22 -3.85 7.53 -6.27
C ARG A 22 -5.34 7.84 -6.26
N GLU A 23 -6.01 7.65 -7.40
CA GLU A 23 -7.45 7.84 -7.53
C GLU A 23 -8.24 6.86 -6.65
N LYS A 24 -7.84 5.58 -6.60
CA LYS A 24 -8.55 4.56 -5.80
C LYS A 24 -8.30 4.68 -4.30
N GLY A 25 -7.19 5.28 -3.88
CA GLY A 25 -6.87 5.48 -2.47
C GLY A 25 -6.18 4.29 -1.79
N CYS A 26 -6.02 4.41 -0.47
CA CYS A 26 -5.42 3.37 0.37
C CYS A 26 -6.22 2.06 0.31
N ILE A 27 -5.59 0.96 -0.08
CA ILE A 27 -6.28 -0.33 -0.23
C ILE A 27 -6.82 -0.87 1.10
N ALA A 28 -6.12 -0.64 2.22
CA ALA A 28 -6.59 -1.04 3.54
C ALA A 28 -7.84 -0.25 3.94
N CYS A 29 -7.87 1.07 3.71
CA CYS A 29 -9.06 1.90 3.91
C CYS A 29 -10.22 1.48 2.99
N ARG A 30 -9.92 1.09 1.75
CA ARG A 30 -10.93 0.64 0.77
C ARG A 30 -11.68 -0.60 1.21
N THR A 31 -11.02 -1.53 1.93
CA THR A 31 -11.71 -2.71 2.51
C THR A 31 -12.82 -2.32 3.51
N ARG A 32 -12.78 -1.09 4.03
CA ARG A 32 -13.75 -0.53 4.97
C ARG A 32 -14.66 0.53 4.33
N GLY A 33 -14.63 0.67 3.01
CA GLY A 33 -15.44 1.64 2.28
C GLY A 33 -14.89 3.08 2.29
N TRP A 34 -13.67 3.30 2.80
CA TRP A 34 -13.07 4.63 2.87
C TRP A 34 -12.10 4.88 1.71
N VAL A 35 -12.07 6.12 1.23
CA VAL A 35 -11.08 6.59 0.24
C VAL A 35 -10.18 7.60 0.93
N VAL A 36 -8.90 7.25 1.08
CA VAL A 36 -7.89 8.08 1.73
C VAL A 36 -6.69 8.18 0.80
N THR A 37 -6.12 9.37 0.67
CA THR A 37 -4.95 9.66 -0.17
C THR A 37 -3.82 8.66 0.11
N PRO A 38 -3.33 7.94 -0.92
CA PRO A 38 -2.29 6.94 -0.74
C PRO A 38 -0.91 7.48 -1.15
N GLU A 39 0.11 6.87 -0.58
CA GLU A 39 1.47 6.83 -1.08
C GLU A 39 1.66 5.52 -1.86
N ILE A 40 2.53 5.53 -2.87
CA ILE A 40 2.86 4.31 -3.64
C ILE A 40 3.83 3.46 -2.81
N HIS A 41 3.40 2.25 -2.46
CA HIS A 41 4.21 1.27 -1.75
C HIS A 41 4.66 0.16 -2.71
N HIS A 42 5.97 -0.03 -2.82
CA HIS A 42 6.56 -1.14 -3.57
C HIS A 42 6.65 -2.39 -2.70
N LEU A 43 6.04 -3.47 -3.16
CA LEU A 43 6.19 -4.79 -2.55
C LEU A 43 7.61 -5.31 -2.76
N THR A 44 8.09 -6.05 -1.78
CA THR A 44 9.45 -6.61 -1.77
C THR A 44 9.42 -8.13 -1.76
N THR A 45 10.53 -8.76 -2.17
CA THR A 45 10.68 -10.20 -2.08
C THR A 45 10.49 -10.67 -0.64
N GLY A 46 9.46 -11.49 -0.41
CA GLY A 46 9.10 -11.99 0.91
C GLY A 46 8.51 -10.95 1.87
N GLY A 47 8.12 -9.77 1.39
CA GLY A 47 7.42 -8.74 2.18
C GLY A 47 8.20 -8.14 3.34
N LYS A 48 9.52 -8.35 3.40
CA LYS A 48 10.37 -7.85 4.51
C LYS A 48 10.96 -6.49 4.16
N HIS A 49 11.07 -5.63 5.17
CA HIS A 49 11.74 -4.34 5.05
C HIS A 49 13.20 -4.54 4.59
N GLY A 50 13.68 -3.66 3.71
CA GLY A 50 15.05 -3.70 3.18
C GLY A 50 15.32 -4.75 2.10
N GLN A 51 14.34 -5.62 1.79
CA GLN A 51 14.47 -6.59 0.69
C GLN A 51 14.33 -5.93 -0.69
N LYS A 52 14.74 -6.66 -1.72
CA LYS A 52 14.63 -6.24 -3.11
C LYS A 52 13.17 -5.97 -3.46
N ARG A 53 12.89 -4.82 -4.08
CA ARG A 53 11.58 -4.49 -4.63
C ARG A 53 11.28 -5.36 -5.85
N LEU A 54 10.03 -5.80 -6.00
CA LEU A 54 9.62 -6.68 -7.10
C LEU A 54 9.47 -5.95 -8.44
N GLY A 55 9.31 -4.62 -8.42
CA GLY A 55 9.22 -3.77 -9.61
C GLY A 55 8.09 -2.75 -9.50
N HIS A 56 7.99 -1.85 -10.48
CA HIS A 56 6.97 -0.79 -10.48
C HIS A 56 5.54 -1.33 -10.62
N ASP A 57 5.36 -2.50 -11.22
CA ASP A 57 4.05 -3.16 -11.37
C ASP A 57 3.56 -3.83 -10.08
N TYR A 58 4.48 -4.11 -9.14
CA TYR A 58 4.20 -4.70 -7.83
C TYR A 58 4.03 -3.59 -6.79
N THR A 59 3.06 -2.73 -7.04
CA THR A 59 2.76 -1.55 -6.22
C THR A 59 1.32 -1.54 -5.75
N ILE A 60 1.14 -1.07 -4.50
CA ILE A 60 -0.14 -0.86 -3.83
C ILE A 60 -0.22 0.55 -3.25
N GLY A 61 -1.43 1.08 -3.08
CA GLY A 61 -1.67 2.36 -2.43
C GLY A 61 -1.89 2.19 -0.92
N LEU A 62 -1.12 2.90 -0.09
CA LEU A 62 -1.29 2.92 1.36
C LEU A 62 -1.26 4.36 1.89
N CYS A 63 -2.19 4.75 2.78
CA CYS A 63 -2.17 6.08 3.40
C CYS A 63 -1.00 6.19 4.41
N ALA A 64 -0.73 7.40 4.90
CA ALA A 64 0.40 7.65 5.81
C ALA A 64 0.40 6.73 7.07
N TRP A 65 -0.78 6.44 7.63
CA TRP A 65 -0.94 5.48 8.74
C TRP A 65 -0.63 4.05 8.31
N HIS A 66 -1.35 3.51 7.33
CA HIS A 66 -1.18 2.12 6.89
C HIS A 66 0.18 1.86 6.25
N HIS A 67 0.83 2.87 5.67
CA HIS A 67 2.14 2.76 5.05
C HIS A 67 3.27 2.85 6.07
N ARG A 68 3.36 3.98 6.78
CA ARG A 68 4.53 4.38 7.59
C ARG A 68 4.24 4.46 9.09
N GLY A 69 2.99 4.26 9.50
CA GLY A 69 2.57 4.45 10.89
C GLY A 69 2.46 5.93 11.30
N VAL A 70 2.38 6.84 10.33
CA VAL A 70 2.27 8.28 10.63
C VAL A 70 0.84 8.59 11.07
N MET A 71 0.73 9.21 12.24
CA MET A 71 -0.54 9.54 12.88
C MET A 71 -0.73 11.06 12.94
N PRO A 72 -1.98 11.54 12.90
CA PRO A 72 -2.28 12.93 13.24
C PRO A 72 -1.85 13.26 14.67
N ALA A 73 -1.54 14.54 14.92
CA ALA A 73 -1.22 15.01 16.27
C ALA A 73 -2.34 14.66 17.27
N GLY A 74 -1.95 14.32 18.50
CA GLY A 74 -2.89 13.92 19.56
C GLY A 74 -3.46 12.50 19.44
N HIS A 75 -3.13 11.74 18.39
CA HIS A 75 -3.51 10.34 18.27
C HIS A 75 -2.41 9.42 18.82
N THR A 76 -2.82 8.26 19.32
CA THR A 76 -1.93 7.18 19.77
C THR A 76 -1.99 5.99 18.83
N GLU A 77 -0.92 5.18 18.78
CA GLU A 77 -0.88 3.97 17.94
C GLU A 77 -2.05 3.04 18.27
N ARG A 78 -2.35 2.86 19.57
CA ARG A 78 -3.48 2.05 20.03
C ARG A 78 -4.83 2.57 19.53
N LEU A 79 -5.02 3.89 19.50
CA LEU A 79 -6.25 4.48 18.96
C LEU A 79 -6.33 4.26 17.45
N MET A 80 -5.23 4.49 16.74
CA MET A 80 -5.17 4.35 15.29
C MET A 80 -5.37 2.90 14.85
N GLU A 81 -4.72 1.95 15.52
CA GLU A 81 -4.90 0.52 15.25
C GLU A 81 -6.33 0.06 15.53
N ARG A 82 -6.94 0.52 16.62
CA ARG A 82 -8.34 0.20 16.92
C ARG A 82 -9.31 0.74 15.86
N SER A 83 -9.11 1.98 15.42
CA SER A 83 -10.02 2.66 14.49
C SER A 83 -9.81 2.27 13.02
N TYR A 84 -8.56 2.14 12.60
CA TYR A 84 -8.17 1.97 11.19
C TYR A 84 -7.55 0.61 10.89
N GLY A 85 -7.31 -0.22 11.91
CA GLY A 85 -6.54 -1.45 11.78
C GLY A 85 -5.02 -1.22 11.86
N PRO A 86 -4.25 -2.32 11.91
CA PRO A 86 -2.79 -2.28 12.07
C PRO A 86 -2.09 -1.54 10.94
N SER A 87 -0.93 -0.96 11.22
CA SER A 87 -0.03 -0.36 10.22
C SER A 87 0.91 -1.40 9.62
N TYR A 88 1.21 -1.31 8.33
CA TYR A 88 2.16 -2.21 7.66
C TYR A 88 3.57 -2.07 8.25
N ALA A 89 3.99 -0.83 8.56
CA ALA A 89 5.32 -0.57 9.11
C ALA A 89 5.45 -0.96 10.59
N LEU A 90 4.42 -0.70 11.41
CA LEU A 90 4.48 -0.93 12.86
C LEU A 90 4.14 -2.37 13.24
N SER A 91 3.13 -2.96 12.60
CA SER A 91 2.59 -4.28 12.95
C SER A 91 2.41 -5.16 11.70
N PRO A 92 3.48 -5.48 10.95
CA PRO A 92 3.43 -6.12 9.62
C PRO A 92 2.75 -7.50 9.61
N ARG A 93 2.83 -8.24 10.73
CA ARG A 93 2.14 -9.53 10.85
C ARG A 93 0.63 -9.33 10.98
N ALA A 94 0.20 -8.53 11.96
CA ALA A 94 -1.21 -8.20 12.18
C ALA A 94 -1.83 -7.55 10.94
N PHE A 95 -1.08 -6.70 10.23
CA PHE A 95 -1.49 -6.12 8.94
C PHE A 95 -1.89 -7.20 7.94
N ARG A 96 -1.02 -8.19 7.73
CA ARG A 96 -1.29 -9.26 6.75
C ARG A 96 -2.42 -10.19 7.19
N GLU A 97 -2.53 -10.44 8.48
CA GLU A 97 -3.65 -11.20 9.04
C GLU A 97 -4.98 -10.46 8.86
N THR A 98 -4.97 -9.12 8.92
CA THR A 98 -6.18 -8.28 8.81
C THR A 98 -6.59 -7.99 7.37
N PHE A 99 -5.64 -7.63 6.51
CA PHE A 99 -5.91 -7.10 5.17
C PHE A 99 -5.47 -8.03 4.03
N GLY A 100 -4.75 -9.10 4.34
CA GLY A 100 -4.18 -10.04 3.36
C GLY A 100 -2.67 -9.89 3.19
N ASN A 101 -2.05 -10.95 2.65
CA ASN A 101 -0.62 -10.93 2.30
C ASN A 101 -0.36 -10.09 1.04
N ASP A 102 0.92 -9.86 0.74
CA ASP A 102 1.37 -9.02 -0.38
C ASP A 102 0.72 -9.41 -1.73
N ASP A 103 0.56 -10.71 -2.01
CA ASP A 103 -0.09 -11.20 -3.25
C ASP A 103 -1.58 -10.89 -3.28
N ALA A 104 -2.30 -11.14 -2.18
CA ALA A 104 -3.72 -10.82 -2.06
C ALA A 104 -3.96 -9.30 -2.19
N LEU A 105 -3.11 -8.49 -1.56
CA LEU A 105 -3.16 -7.03 -1.64
C LEU A 105 -2.90 -6.53 -3.07
N LEU A 106 -1.93 -7.11 -3.78
CA LEU A 106 -1.64 -6.76 -5.16
C LEU A 106 -2.80 -7.15 -6.09
N ALA A 107 -3.36 -8.35 -5.92
CA ALA A 107 -4.53 -8.80 -6.66
C ALA A 107 -5.73 -7.87 -6.43
N PHE A 108 -5.98 -7.48 -5.18
CA PHE A 108 -7.03 -6.53 -4.84
C PHE A 108 -6.80 -5.14 -5.45
N GLN A 109 -5.57 -4.62 -5.38
CA GLN A 109 -5.21 -3.36 -6.03
C GLN A 109 -5.47 -3.39 -7.54
N ASN A 110 -5.12 -4.50 -8.20
CA ASN A 110 -5.35 -4.68 -9.63
C ASN A 110 -6.85 -4.70 -9.95
N ALA A 111 -7.64 -5.42 -9.14
CA ALA A 111 -9.09 -5.42 -9.27
C ALA A 111 -9.69 -4.01 -9.09
N LEU A 112 -9.22 -3.24 -8.10
CA LEU A 112 -9.69 -1.87 -7.87
C LEU A 112 -9.38 -0.93 -9.04
N ILE A 113 -8.24 -1.09 -9.70
CA ILE A 113 -7.85 -0.25 -10.84
C ILE A 113 -8.75 -0.52 -12.05
N VAL A 114 -9.11 -1.79 -12.30
CA VAL A 114 -9.99 -2.13 -13.44
C VAL A 114 -11.46 -1.84 -13.16
N MET A 115 -11.88 -1.76 -11.89
CA MET A 115 -13.22 -1.37 -11.51
C MET A 115 -13.48 0.11 -11.86
N ARG A 116 -14.40 0.33 -12.80
CA ARG A 116 -14.97 1.65 -13.06
C ARG A 116 -15.73 2.08 -11.81
N MET A 117 -15.40 3.25 -11.26
CA MET A 117 -16.26 3.84 -10.24
C MET A 117 -17.50 4.33 -10.96
N SER A 118 -18.67 3.81 -10.57
CA SER A 118 -19.94 4.42 -10.95
C SER A 118 -19.97 5.82 -10.37
N ALA A 119 -20.08 6.82 -11.24
CA ALA A 119 -20.27 8.21 -10.87
C ALA A 119 -21.66 8.42 -10.25
#